data_AF-A0A4V3UXA7-F1
#
_entry.id   AF-A0A4V3UXA7-F1
#
_cell.length_a   1.000
_cell.length_b   1.000
_cell.length_c   1.000
_cell.angle_alpha   90.00
_cell.angle_beta   90.00
_cell.angle_gamma   90.00
#
_symmetry.space_group_name_H-M   'P 1'
#
loop_
_entity.id
_entity.type
_entity.pdbx_description
1 polymer ?
#
loop_
_entity_poly.entity_id
_entity_poly.type
_entity_poly.pdbx_seq_one_letter_code
_entity_poly.pdbx_strand_id
1 'polypeptide(L)' 'MKELRIQSKGDPLRAFYAFDPLRRGILLCAGNKVGNEKRFYEVMIPVADNEFTRHLNTIKEKELP' A
#
# COMPACT_ATOMS: atom_id res chain seq x y z
N MET A 1 2.80 5.67 -5.64
CA MET A 1 1.82 5.15 -4.66
C MET A 1 0.78 6.22 -4.33
N LYS A 2 -0.44 5.80 -3.96
CA LYS A 2 -1.57 6.65 -3.55
C LYS A 2 -2.21 6.06 -2.28
N GLU A 3 -3.05 6.86 -1.61
CA GLU A 3 -3.79 6.45 -0.40
C GLU A 3 -5.30 6.51 -0.67
N LEU A 4 -6.01 5.44 -0.32
CA LEU A 4 -7.46 5.42 -0.16
C LEU A 4 -7.82 5.78 1.27
N ARG A 5 -8.71 6.76 1.42
CA ARG A 5 -9.27 7.18 2.70
C ARG A 5 -10.64 6.57 2.87
N ILE A 6 -10.73 5.60 3.76
CA ILE A 6 -11.95 4.83 3.98
C ILE A 6 -12.48 5.18 5.37
N GLN A 7 -13.77 5.49 5.45
CA GLN A 7 -14.50 5.63 6.70
C GLN A 7 -15.34 4.37 6.89
N SER A 8 -15.07 3.60 7.94
CA SER A 8 -15.79 2.34 8.19
C SER A 8 -16.21 2.29 9.65
N LYS A 9 -17.52 2.32 9.93
CA LYS A 9 -18.09 2.23 11.30
C LYS A 9 -17.50 3.22 12.32
N GLY A 10 -17.05 4.40 11.86
CA GLY A 10 -16.38 5.38 12.72
C GLY A 10 -14.85 5.33 12.66
N ASP A 11 -14.27 4.24 12.16
CA ASP A 11 -12.83 4.07 12.03
C ASP A 11 -12.28 4.65 10.70
N PRO A 12 -11.32 5.59 10.75
CA PRO A 12 -10.58 6.07 9.60
C PRO A 12 -9.50 5.06 9.19
N LEU A 13 -9.87 4.16 8.27
CA LEU A 13 -8.92 3.26 7.62
C LEU A 13 -8.18 3.99 6.50
N ARG A 14 -6.89 3.69 6.35
CA ARG A 14 -6.05 4.16 5.24
C ARG A 14 -5.45 2.96 4.56
N ALA A 15 -5.67 2.86 3.25
CA ALA A 15 -5.10 1.80 2.44
C ALA A 15 -4.19 2.39 1.36
N PHE A 16 -2.99 1.85 1.23
CA PHE A 16 -2.00 2.28 0.25
C PHE A 16 -2.10 1.39 -0.97
N TYR A 17 -2.09 2.00 -2.15
CA TYR A 17 -2.24 1.30 -3.42
C TYR A 17 -1.36 1.92 -4.51
N ALA A 18 -1.11 1.15 -5.55
CA ALA A 18 -0.39 1.60 -6.73
C ALA A 18 -0.98 0.95 -8.00
N PHE A 19 -0.58 1.46 -9.15
CA PHE A 19 -0.74 0.76 -10.42
C PHE A 19 0.61 0.18 -10.80
N ASP A 20 0.62 -1.10 -11.18
CA ASP A 20 1.82 -1.75 -11.70
C ASP A 20 2.03 -1.40 -13.20
N PRO A 21 3.18 -1.76 -13.80
CA PRO A 21 3.46 -1.50 -15.22
C PRO A 21 2.45 -2.15 -16.19
N LEU A 22 1.75 -3.20 -15.74
CA LEU A 22 0.69 -3.89 -16.48
C LEU A 22 -0.68 -3.22 -16.29
N ARG A 23 -0.71 -2.02 -15.71
CA ARG A 23 -1.90 -1.20 -15.43
C ARG A 23 -2.90 -1.87 -14.48
N ARG A 24 -2.43 -2.77 -13.61
CA ARG A 24 -3.27 -3.41 -12.59
C ARG A 24 -3.20 -2.60 -11.31
N GLY A 25 -4.36 -2.33 -10.72
CA GLY A 25 -4.45 -1.73 -9.40
C GLY A 25 -4.12 -2.77 -8.33
N ILE A 26 -3.15 -2.47 -7.47
CA ILE A 26 -2.72 -3.36 -6.39
C ILE A 26 -2.86 -2.66 -5.05
N LEU A 27 -3.38 -3.38 -4.06
CA LEU A 27 -3.41 -2.95 -2.67
C LEU A 27 -2.12 -3.41 -1.98
N LEU A 28 -1.41 -2.50 -1.33
CA LEU A 28 -0.11 -2.75 -0.73
C LEU A 28 -0.24 -3.07 0.75
N CYS A 29 -0.90 -2.19 1.50
CA CYS A 29 -1.20 -2.39 2.92
C CYS A 29 -2.36 -1.49 3.36
N ALA A 30 -2.95 -1.79 4.51
CA ALA A 30 -3.98 -0.96 5.11
C ALA A 30 -3.85 -0.95 6.64
N GLY A 31 -4.29 0.14 7.27
CA GLY A 31 -4.27 0.27 8.72
C GLY A 31 -5.32 1.25 9.22
N ASN A 32 -5.73 1.07 10.48
CA ASN A 32 -6.54 2.05 11.20
C ASN A 32 -5.63 3.18 11.70
N LYS A 33 -5.97 4.43 11.39
CA LYS A 33 -5.17 5.60 11.77
C LYS A 33 -5.39 6.01 13.24
N VAL A 34 -6.44 5.54 13.90
CA VAL A 34 -6.82 5.94 15.27
C VAL A 34 -5.71 5.65 16.28
N GLY A 35 -5.45 6.60 17.17
CA GLY A 35 -4.56 6.42 18.32
C GLY A 35 -3.06 6.51 18.03
N ASN A 36 -2.64 6.57 16.76
CA ASN A 36 -1.21 6.65 16.41
C ASN A 36 -0.92 7.55 15.19
N GLU A 37 -1.65 8.66 15.06
CA GLU A 37 -1.63 9.51 13.86
C GLU A 37 -0.24 10.05 13.49
N LYS A 38 0.61 10.33 14.49
CA LYS A 38 1.98 10.82 14.28
C LYS A 38 2.89 9.77 13.64
N ARG A 39 2.86 8.53 14.14
CA ARG A 39 3.75 7.45 13.64
C ARG A 39 3.12 6.61 12.52
N PHE A 40 1.82 6.78 12.27
CA PHE A 40 1.11 5.98 11.28
C PHE A 40 1.82 6.01 9.92
N TYR A 41 2.15 7.20 9.42
CA TYR A 41 2.82 7.34 8.12
C TYR A 41 4.29 6.89 8.16
N GLU A 42 4.99 7.13 9.27
CA GLU A 42 6.36 6.67 9.47
C GLU A 42 6.48 5.14 9.38
N VAL A 43 5.45 4.41 9.79
CA VAL A 43 5.39 2.95 9.71
C VAL A 43 4.82 2.48 8.37
N MET A 44 3.69 3.05 7.94
CA MET A 44 2.94 2.51 6.81
C MET A 44 3.60 2.81 5.45
N ILE A 45 4.30 3.93 5.30
CA ILE A 45 4.98 4.27 4.03
C ILE A 45 6.10 3.25 3.73
N PRO A 46 7.05 2.97 4.65
CA PRO A 46 8.07 1.94 4.39
C PRO A 46 7.50 0.55 4.11
N VAL A 47 6.43 0.18 4.82
CA VAL A 47 5.72 -1.10 4.58
C VAL A 47 5.19 -1.14 3.15
N ALA A 48 4.47 -0.10 2.73
CA ALA A 48 3.88 -0.05 1.40
C ALA A 48 4.94 -0.01 0.29
N ASP A 49 6.04 0.72 0.49
CA ASP A 49 7.16 0.78 -0.46
C ASP A 49 7.86 -0.58 -0.60
N ASN A 50 8.04 -1.32 0.51
CA ASN A 50 8.60 -2.66 0.48
C ASN A 50 7.68 -3.65 -0.25
N GLU A 51 6.37 -3.62 0.04
CA GLU A 51 5.39 -4.46 -0.67
C GLU A 51 5.35 -4.14 -2.16
N PHE A 52 5.45 -2.87 -2.54
CA PHE A 52 5.46 -2.48 -3.95
C PHE A 52 6.75 -2.94 -4.65
N THR A 53 7.89 -2.78 -4.01
CA THR A 53 9.19 -3.26 -4.53
C THR A 53 9.16 -4.77 -4.75
N ARG A 54 8.63 -5.52 -3.78
CA ARG A 54 8.45 -6.97 -3.88
C ARG A 54 7.56 -7.34 -5.06
N HIS A 55 6.42 -6.68 -5.22
CA HIS A 55 5.51 -6.90 -6.35
C HIS A 55 6.20 -6.66 -7.70
N LEU A 56 6.96 -5.57 -7.84
CA LEU A 56 7.69 -5.26 -9.07
C LEU A 56 8.76 -6.30 -9.39
N ASN A 57 9.47 -6.82 -8.39
CA ASN A 57 10.45 -7.89 -8.58
C ASN A 57 9.77 -9.19 -9.04
N THR A 58 8.64 -9.55 -8.44
CA THR A 58 7.86 -10.71 -8.88
C THR A 58 7.33 -10.58 -10.31
N ILE A 59 6.97 -9.38 -10.76
CA ILE A 59 6.60 -9.16 -12.18
C ILE A 59 7.83 -9.39 -13.08
N LYS A 60 8.98 -8.80 -12.74
CA LYS A 60 10.21 -8.95 -13.53
C LYS A 60 10.67 -10.39 -13.65
N GLU A 61 10.58 -11.16 -12.56
CA GLU A 61 10.91 -12.59 -12.56
C GLU A 61 9.98 -13.40 -13.48
N LYS A 62 8.69 -13.04 -13.54
CA LYS A 62 7.71 -13.70 -14.43
C LYS A 62 7.86 -13.30 -15.90
N GLU A 63 8.51 -12.17 -16.17
CA GLU A 63 8.82 -11.72 -17.54
C GLU A 63 10.18 -12.25 -18.03
N LEU A 64 10.97 -12.91 -17.18
CA LEU A 64 12.16 -13.62 -17.62
C LEU A 64 11.74 -14.93 -18.33
N PRO A 65 12.22 -15.18 -19.57
CA PRO A 65 11.88 -16.38 -20.34
C PRO A 65 12.42 -17.67 -19.74
#